data_AF-A0A976M8Q5-F1
#
_entry.id   AF-A0A976M8Q5-F1
#
_cell.length_a   1.000
_cell.length_b   1.000
_cell.length_c   1.000
_cell.angle_alpha   90.00
_cell.angle_beta   90.00
_cell.angle_gamma   90.00
#
_symmetry.space_group_name_H-M   'P 1'
#
loop_
_entity.id
_entity.type
_entity.pdbx_description
1 polymer ?
#
loop_
_entity_poly.entity_id
_entity_poly.type
_entity_poly.pdbx_seq_one_letter_code
_entity_poly.pdbx_strand_id
1 'polypeptide(L)'
;MGKLSTPPVVVPSDVTICENLYSTGPRELTFAEKFGLFLTPNPYRINYTKNDRYELESVLSKKYSDDPDYITDILLTRQRSISKFVSAKLFSFAGFVGSSALTLYSLRFHSIKTKVIVTPFVSYFGLLAGQQVGNLYYGRWSEFGRDRALGMLPAKRLLTKEEQDRYLNPS
;
A
#
# COMPACT_ATOMS: atom_id res chain seq x y z
N MET A 1 -7.51 -23.07 -38.50
CA MET A 1 -7.91 -22.91 -37.09
C MET A 1 -7.22 -21.68 -36.53
N GLY A 2 -7.94 -20.57 -36.39
CA GLY A 2 -7.38 -19.37 -35.77
C GLY A 2 -7.11 -19.65 -34.30
N LYS A 3 -5.90 -19.35 -33.82
CA LYS A 3 -5.61 -19.32 -32.38
C LYS A 3 -6.57 -18.32 -31.75
N LEU A 4 -7.62 -18.81 -31.08
CA LEU A 4 -8.45 -17.98 -30.21
C LEU A 4 -7.50 -17.45 -29.13
N SER A 5 -7.13 -16.17 -29.23
CA SER A 5 -6.36 -15.51 -28.18
C SER A 5 -7.24 -15.47 -26.93
N THR A 6 -6.94 -16.32 -25.95
CA THR A 6 -7.63 -16.30 -24.67
C THR A 6 -7.46 -14.92 -24.04
N PRO A 7 -8.53 -14.31 -23.50
CA PRO A 7 -8.42 -13.04 -22.83
C PRO A 7 -7.54 -13.18 -21.58
N PRO A 8 -6.81 -12.12 -21.18
CA PRO A 8 -6.02 -12.15 -19.96
C PRO A 8 -6.92 -12.40 -18.74
N VAL A 9 -6.59 -13.42 -17.95
CA VAL A 9 -7.35 -13.82 -16.76
C VAL A 9 -6.65 -13.31 -15.51
N VAL A 10 -7.40 -12.62 -14.65
CA VAL A 10 -6.93 -12.11 -13.35
C VAL A 10 -7.16 -13.17 -12.29
N VAL A 11 -6.12 -13.50 -11.53
CA VAL A 11 -6.17 -14.48 -10.43
C VAL A 11 -5.62 -13.89 -9.15
N PRO A 12 -6.05 -14.37 -7.96
CA PRO A 12 -5.38 -14.02 -6.71
C PRO A 12 -3.92 -14.52 -6.74
N SER A 13 -3.03 -13.79 -6.10
CA SER A 13 -1.65 -14.28 -5.89
C SER A 13 -1.63 -15.36 -4.81
N ASP A 14 -0.60 -16.20 -4.83
CA ASP A 14 -0.43 -17.30 -3.88
C ASP A 14 -0.46 -16.81 -2.42
N VAL A 15 0.10 -15.63 -2.16
CA VAL A 15 0.05 -15.00 -0.85
C VAL A 15 -1.39 -14.69 -0.45
N THR A 16 -2.21 -14.14 -1.36
CA THR A 16 -3.62 -13.86 -1.08
C THR A 16 -4.44 -15.14 -0.87
N ILE A 17 -4.08 -16.23 -1.55
CA ILE A 17 -4.67 -17.55 -1.27
C ILE A 17 -4.33 -17.99 0.15
N CYS A 18 -3.05 -17.94 0.54
CA CYS A 18 -2.60 -18.28 1.90
C CYS A 18 -3.27 -17.40 2.96
N GLU A 19 -3.37 -16.08 2.73
CA GLU A 19 -4.06 -15.17 3.65
C GLU A 19 -5.53 -15.55 3.86
N ASN A 20 -6.22 -16.05 2.83
CA ASN A 20 -7.62 -16.48 2.95
C ASN A 20 -7.73 -17.83 3.68
N LEU A 21 -6.79 -18.75 3.45
CA LEU A 21 -6.78 -20.08 4.08
C LEU A 21 -6.46 -20.01 5.58
N TYR A 22 -5.53 -19.14 5.98
CA TYR A 22 -5.03 -19.03 7.35
C TYR A 22 -5.73 -17.92 8.17
N SER A 23 -6.72 -17.22 7.60
CA SER A 23 -7.47 -16.17 8.29
C SER A 23 -8.50 -16.79 9.25
N THR A 24 -8.35 -16.50 10.54
CA THR A 24 -9.26 -16.96 11.61
C THR A 24 -10.51 -16.06 11.73
N GLY A 25 -10.46 -14.83 11.22
CA GLY A 25 -11.58 -13.89 11.27
C GLY A 25 -11.20 -12.47 10.88
N PRO A 26 -12.09 -11.49 11.10
CA PRO A 26 -11.79 -10.08 10.84
C PRO A 26 -10.99 -9.43 11.97
N ARG A 27 -10.12 -8.48 11.60
CA ARG A 27 -9.37 -7.57 12.47
C ARG A 27 -9.87 -6.15 12.26
N GLU A 28 -10.03 -5.40 13.35
CA GLU A 28 -10.34 -3.98 13.28
C GLU A 28 -9.12 -3.14 12.90
N LEU A 29 -9.34 -2.19 12.00
CA LEU A 29 -8.34 -1.23 11.56
C LEU A 29 -8.21 -0.10 12.57
N THR A 30 -6.97 0.25 12.90
CA THR A 30 -6.66 1.42 13.72
C THR A 30 -7.01 2.72 12.97
N PHE A 31 -7.17 3.83 13.71
CA PHE A 31 -7.45 5.13 13.10
C PHE A 31 -6.37 5.56 12.09
N ALA A 32 -5.09 5.34 12.42
CA ALA A 32 -3.98 5.66 11.53
C ALA A 32 -4.00 4.82 10.24
N GLU A 33 -4.36 3.54 10.32
CA GLU A 33 -4.54 2.68 9.14
C GLU A 33 -5.72 3.15 8.29
N LYS A 34 -6.88 3.43 8.89
CA LYS A 34 -8.06 3.95 8.16
C LYS A 34 -7.74 5.26 7.42
N PHE A 35 -7.10 6.21 8.12
CA PHE A 35 -6.74 7.49 7.52
C PHE A 35 -5.65 7.34 6.44
N GLY A 36 -4.66 6.49 6.68
CA GLY A 36 -3.62 6.20 5.70
C GLY A 36 -4.15 5.52 4.44
N LEU A 37 -5.15 4.63 4.57
CA LEU A 37 -5.84 4.00 3.45
C LEU A 37 -6.62 5.05 2.66
N PHE A 38 -7.32 5.95 3.35
CA PHE A 38 -8.01 7.07 2.71
C PHE A 38 -7.06 7.94 1.88
N LEU A 39 -5.85 8.22 2.39
CA LEU A 39 -4.79 8.95 1.68
C LEU A 39 -4.07 8.14 0.60
N THR A 40 -4.37 6.85 0.45
CA THR A 40 -3.76 6.00 -0.58
C THR A 40 -4.66 5.99 -1.81
N PRO A 41 -4.25 6.65 -2.91
CA PRO A 41 -5.05 6.64 -4.13
C PRO A 41 -5.04 5.25 -4.75
N ASN A 42 -6.12 4.89 -5.43
CA ASN A 42 -6.15 3.71 -6.28
C ASN A 42 -5.42 4.03 -7.60
N PRO A 43 -4.28 3.40 -7.90
CA PRO A 43 -3.58 3.65 -9.16
C PRO A 43 -4.33 2.98 -10.31
N TYR A 44 -4.45 3.71 -11.43
CA TYR A 44 -4.90 3.15 -12.72
C TYR A 44 -3.85 2.19 -13.27
N ARG A 45 -4.24 0.98 -13.71
CA ARG A 45 -3.27 -0.06 -14.09
C ARG A 45 -3.72 -0.91 -15.25
N ILE A 46 -2.72 -1.30 -16.03
CA ILE A 46 -2.78 -2.35 -17.06
C ILE A 46 -2.24 -3.68 -16.49
N ASN A 47 -1.29 -3.61 -15.54
CA ASN A 47 -0.66 -4.76 -14.88
C ASN A 47 -0.79 -4.68 -13.34
N TYR A 48 -0.94 -5.82 -12.68
CA TYR A 48 -1.13 -5.93 -11.23
C TYR A 48 0.20 -6.06 -10.47
N THR A 49 1.09 -5.06 -10.57
CA THR A 49 2.41 -5.12 -9.93
C THR A 49 2.42 -4.56 -8.49
N LYS A 50 1.44 -3.72 -8.13
CA LYS A 50 1.36 -3.06 -6.82
C LYS A 50 0.07 -3.47 -6.11
N ASN A 51 -0.11 -3.08 -4.85
CA ASN A 51 -1.39 -3.26 -4.15
C ASN A 51 -2.29 -2.04 -4.30
N ASP A 52 -3.60 -2.26 -4.42
CA ASP A 52 -4.64 -1.23 -4.32
C ASP A 52 -5.00 -0.89 -2.88
N ARG A 53 -5.63 0.27 -2.64
CA ARG A 53 -6.25 0.62 -1.36
C ARG A 53 -7.13 -0.52 -0.85
N TYR A 54 -8.03 -1.04 -1.69
CA TYR A 54 -8.93 -2.13 -1.30
C TYR A 54 -8.18 -3.44 -1.02
N GLU A 55 -7.09 -3.69 -1.74
CA GLU A 55 -6.24 -4.87 -1.52
C GLU A 55 -5.47 -4.73 -0.20
N LEU A 56 -4.87 -3.56 0.08
CA LEU A 56 -4.21 -3.26 1.35
C LEU A 56 -5.20 -3.36 2.52
N GLU A 57 -6.40 -2.81 2.36
CA GLU A 57 -7.49 -2.92 3.34
C GLU A 57 -7.85 -4.38 3.61
N SER A 58 -7.97 -5.22 2.57
CA SER A 58 -8.27 -6.64 2.70
C SER A 58 -7.20 -7.44 3.44
N VAL A 59 -5.92 -7.03 3.34
CA VAL A 59 -4.83 -7.67 4.10
C VAL A 59 -4.85 -7.21 5.56
N LEU A 60 -5.10 -5.92 5.80
CA LEU A 60 -5.11 -5.35 7.14
C LEU A 60 -6.33 -5.78 7.97
N SER A 61 -7.45 -6.09 7.32
CA SER A 61 -8.68 -6.52 7.97
C SER A 61 -8.72 -8.01 8.33
N LYS A 62 -7.67 -8.78 8.04
CA LYS A 62 -7.58 -10.22 8.40
C LYS A 62 -6.96 -10.41 9.78
N LYS A 63 -7.49 -11.35 10.55
CA LYS A 63 -6.94 -11.83 11.81
C LYS A 63 -6.34 -13.21 11.60
N TYR A 64 -5.17 -13.46 12.17
CA TYR A 64 -4.49 -14.75 12.13
C TYR A 64 -4.46 -15.37 13.53
N SER A 65 -4.20 -16.69 13.61
CA SER A 65 -4.02 -17.37 14.89
C SER A 65 -2.75 -16.88 15.59
N ASP A 66 -2.76 -16.94 16.92
CA ASP A 66 -1.58 -16.68 17.76
C ASP A 66 -0.67 -17.92 17.88
N ASP A 67 -1.10 -19.06 17.32
CA ASP A 67 -0.32 -20.31 17.32
C ASP A 67 0.98 -20.15 16.51
N PRO A 68 2.10 -20.74 16.96
CA PRO A 68 3.38 -20.62 16.28
C PRO A 68 3.38 -21.43 14.98
N ASP A 69 3.09 -20.76 13.87
CA ASP A 69 3.15 -21.30 12.51
C ASP A 69 3.97 -20.39 11.59
N TYR A 70 4.81 -20.99 10.76
CA TYR A 70 5.74 -20.29 9.87
C TYR A 70 5.02 -19.54 8.75
N ILE A 71 3.90 -20.06 8.25
CA ILE A 71 3.08 -19.36 7.24
C ILE A 71 2.42 -18.15 7.90
N THR A 72 1.82 -18.34 9.06
CA THR A 72 1.18 -17.28 9.83
C THR A 72 2.15 -16.13 10.17
N ASP A 73 3.41 -16.43 10.54
CA ASP A 73 4.43 -15.40 10.80
C ASP A 73 4.77 -14.56 9.55
N ILE A 74 4.84 -15.20 8.37
CA ILE A 74 5.05 -14.49 7.10
C ILE A 74 3.87 -13.54 6.81
N LEU A 75 2.64 -14.00 7.03
CA LEU A 75 1.42 -13.21 6.81
C LEU A 75 1.32 -12.04 7.80
N LEU A 76 1.66 -12.26 9.07
CA LEU A 76 1.76 -11.22 10.09
C LEU A 76 2.85 -10.19 9.76
N THR A 77 4.00 -10.64 9.27
CA THR A 77 5.10 -9.77 8.84
C THR A 77 4.68 -8.87 7.68
N ARG A 78 4.00 -9.44 6.68
CA ARG A 78 3.38 -8.69 5.58
C ARG A 78 2.37 -7.67 6.09
N GLN A 79 1.46 -8.09 6.98
CA GLN A 79 0.44 -7.20 7.55
C GLN A 79 1.07 -6.04 8.35
N ARG A 80 2.10 -6.31 9.15
CA ARG A 80 2.86 -5.29 9.91
C ARG A 80 3.55 -4.28 8.99
N SER A 81 4.19 -4.75 7.92
CA SER A 81 4.84 -3.86 6.95
C SER A 81 3.83 -2.95 6.24
N ILE A 82 2.68 -3.50 5.83
CA ILE A 82 1.58 -2.72 5.25
C ILE A 82 1.02 -1.72 6.26
N SER A 83 0.78 -2.16 7.50
CA SER A 83 0.25 -1.31 8.58
C SER A 83 1.13 -0.09 8.81
N LYS A 84 2.45 -0.26 8.91
CA LYS A 84 3.39 0.84 9.05
C LYS A 84 3.45 1.72 7.81
N PHE A 85 3.41 1.14 6.60
CA PHE A 85 3.38 1.91 5.35
C PHE A 85 2.18 2.84 5.26
N VAL A 86 0.99 2.29 5.54
CA VAL A 86 -0.28 3.02 5.50
C VAL A 86 -0.29 4.07 6.61
N SER A 87 0.05 3.70 7.85
CA SER A 87 0.01 4.62 8.98
C SER A 87 1.01 5.78 8.85
N ALA A 88 2.18 5.55 8.24
CA ALA A 88 3.16 6.60 7.98
C ALA A 88 2.65 7.71 7.04
N LYS A 89 1.62 7.44 6.21
CA LYS A 89 1.00 8.44 5.32
C LYS A 89 0.39 9.61 6.09
N LEU A 90 -0.07 9.39 7.33
CA LEU A 90 -0.60 10.45 8.19
C LEU A 90 0.46 11.55 8.39
N PHE A 91 1.72 11.17 8.60
CA PHE A 91 2.81 12.13 8.76
C PHE A 91 3.17 12.84 7.45
N SER A 92 3.09 12.16 6.31
CA SER A 92 3.23 12.80 5.00
C SER A 92 2.15 13.87 4.78
N PHE A 93 0.90 13.56 5.14
CA PHE A 93 -0.20 14.51 5.03
C PHE A 93 -0.07 15.66 6.03
N ALA A 94 0.29 15.37 7.29
CA ALA A 94 0.56 16.40 8.28
C ALA A 94 1.70 17.33 7.86
N GLY A 95 2.77 16.77 7.27
CA GLY A 95 3.86 17.56 6.69
C GLY A 95 3.41 18.43 5.52
N PHE A 96 2.58 17.90 4.62
CA PHE A 96 1.98 18.66 3.52
C PHE A 96 1.10 19.81 4.02
N VAL A 97 0.14 19.54 4.92
CA VAL A 97 -0.78 20.55 5.45
C VAL A 97 -0.04 21.57 6.30
N GLY A 98 0.87 21.12 7.17
CA GLY A 98 1.65 21.99 8.06
C GLY A 98 2.53 22.95 7.28
N SER A 99 3.25 22.47 6.27
CA SER A 99 4.08 23.32 5.41
C SER A 99 3.24 24.27 4.52
N SER A 100 2.09 23.82 4.02
CA SER A 100 1.14 24.68 3.29
C SER A 100 0.61 25.80 4.18
N ALA A 101 0.16 25.48 5.39
CA ALA A 101 -0.34 26.47 6.34
C ALA A 101 0.76 27.44 6.79
N LEU A 102 1.97 26.92 7.06
CA LEU A 102 3.12 27.73 7.45
C LEU A 102 3.52 28.71 6.34
N THR A 103 3.51 28.29 5.07
CA THR A 103 3.80 29.20 3.95
C THR A 103 2.74 30.25 3.77
N LEU A 104 1.45 29.90 3.84
CA LEU A 104 0.36 30.87 3.73
C LEU A 104 0.38 31.89 4.87
N TYR A 105 0.72 31.44 6.09
CA TYR A 105 0.90 32.31 7.24
C TYR A 105 2.11 33.24 7.08
N SER A 106 3.27 32.68 6.71
CA SER A 106 4.51 33.43 6.48
C SER A 106 4.35 34.48 5.37
N LEU A 107 3.67 34.13 4.28
CA LEU A 107 3.42 35.00 3.14
C LEU A 107 2.15 35.83 3.28
N ARG A 108 1.54 35.96 4.46
CA ARG A 108 0.21 36.60 4.63
C ARG A 108 0.13 38.00 3.99
N PHE A 109 1.19 38.80 4.11
CA PHE A 109 1.30 40.17 3.58
C PHE A 109 1.78 40.26 2.11
N HIS A 110 2.09 39.13 1.47
CA HIS A 110 2.56 39.09 0.09
C HIS A 110 1.41 38.91 -0.90
N SER A 111 1.68 39.26 -2.16
CA SER A 111 0.75 39.11 -3.28
C SER A 111 0.30 37.65 -3.46
N ILE A 112 -0.91 37.45 -3.97
CA ILE A 112 -1.45 36.12 -4.27
C ILE A 112 -0.58 35.34 -5.26
N LYS A 113 0.08 36.05 -6.21
CA LYS A 113 0.98 35.44 -7.19
C LYS A 113 2.13 34.70 -6.52
N THR A 114 2.75 35.34 -5.51
CA THR A 114 3.84 34.74 -4.73
C THR A 114 3.36 33.52 -3.96
N LYS A 115 2.18 33.58 -3.34
CA LYS A 115 1.60 32.46 -2.59
C LYS A 115 1.39 31.24 -3.48
N VAL A 116 0.76 31.42 -4.64
CA VAL A 116 0.47 30.34 -5.59
C VAL A 116 1.75 29.70 -6.14
N ILE A 117 2.81 30.48 -6.35
CA ILE A 117 4.10 29.95 -6.83
C ILE A 117 4.83 29.18 -5.74
N VAL A 118 4.92 29.74 -4.53
CA VAL A 118 5.79 29.18 -3.46
C VAL A 118 5.15 28.01 -2.74
N THR A 119 3.85 28.08 -2.43
CA THR A 119 3.14 27.06 -1.67
C THR A 119 3.34 25.64 -2.22
N PRO A 120 3.13 25.32 -3.51
CA PRO A 120 3.24 23.93 -3.99
C PRO A 120 4.63 23.31 -3.76
N PHE A 121 5.72 24.08 -3.90
CA PHE A 121 7.07 23.57 -3.66
C PHE A 121 7.33 23.28 -2.19
N VAL A 122 6.93 24.18 -1.30
CA VAL A 122 7.13 24.02 0.14
C VAL A 122 6.20 22.95 0.69
N SER A 123 4.95 22.88 0.20
CA SER A 123 4.00 21.82 0.50
C SER A 123 4.52 20.44 0.12
N TYR A 124 5.11 20.31 -1.07
CA TYR A 124 5.73 19.07 -1.53
C TYR A 124 6.95 18.69 -0.70
N PHE A 125 7.80 19.66 -0.36
CA PHE A 125 8.92 19.42 0.56
C PHE A 125 8.44 18.94 1.93
N GLY A 126 7.41 19.58 2.49
CA GLY A 126 6.79 19.15 3.73
C GLY A 126 6.21 17.73 3.66
N LEU A 127 5.64 17.32 2.54
CA LEU A 127 5.18 15.96 2.32
C LEU A 127 6.33 14.94 2.43
N LEU A 128 7.47 15.21 1.77
CA LEU A 128 8.65 14.35 1.80
C LEU A 128 9.29 14.29 3.21
N ALA A 129 9.44 15.45 3.86
CA ALA A 129 9.95 15.53 5.22
C ALA A 129 9.05 14.76 6.20
N GLY A 130 7.72 14.97 6.09
CA GLY A 130 6.72 14.25 6.87
C GLY A 130 6.78 12.74 6.63
N GLN A 131 7.03 12.29 5.39
CA GLN A 131 7.21 10.88 5.09
C GLN A 131 8.42 10.28 5.83
N GLN A 132 9.54 11.00 5.92
CA GLN A 132 10.72 10.52 6.65
C GLN A 132 10.46 10.46 8.16
N VAL A 133 9.80 11.48 8.72
CA VAL A 133 9.39 11.48 10.13
C VAL A 133 8.45 10.31 10.44
N GLY A 134 7.46 10.06 9.57
CA GLY A 134 6.55 8.92 9.73
C GLY A 134 7.26 7.56 9.61
N ASN A 135 8.20 7.43 8.67
CA ASN A 135 9.02 6.23 8.55
C ASN A 135 9.87 5.99 9.80
N LEU A 136 10.43 7.05 10.40
CA LEU A 136 11.18 6.96 11.65
C LEU A 136 10.27 6.55 12.81
N TYR A 137 9.12 7.22 12.98
CA TYR A 137 8.18 6.95 14.08
C TYR A 137 7.64 5.52 14.08
N TYR A 138 7.27 4.98 12.91
CA TYR A 138 6.80 3.61 12.77
C TYR A 138 7.93 2.57 12.63
N GLY A 139 9.19 2.99 12.80
CA GLY A 139 10.35 2.09 12.77
C GLY A 139 10.62 1.46 11.41
N ARG A 140 10.17 2.08 10.31
CA ARG A 140 10.35 1.57 8.93
C ARG A 140 11.80 1.60 8.45
N TRP A 141 12.65 2.40 9.08
CA TRP A 141 14.10 2.40 8.82
C TRP A 141 14.80 1.15 9.34
N SER A 142 14.22 0.50 10.36
CA SER A 142 14.75 -0.73 10.94
C SER A 142 14.14 -1.99 10.32
N GLU A 143 13.24 -1.88 9.34
CA GLU A 143 12.65 -3.04 8.67
C GLU A 143 13.65 -3.69 7.73
N PHE A 144 13.75 -5.03 7.79
CA PHE A 144 14.52 -5.78 6.81
C PHE A 144 13.92 -5.63 5.42
N GLY A 145 14.78 -5.57 4.39
CA GLY A 145 14.34 -5.45 3.00
C GLY A 145 13.37 -6.56 2.57
N ARG A 146 13.54 -7.77 3.13
CA ARG A 146 12.63 -8.92 2.94
C ARG A 146 11.21 -8.61 3.40
N ASP A 147 11.05 -8.09 4.61
CA ASP A 147 9.73 -7.85 5.22
C ASP A 147 8.99 -6.72 4.47
N ARG A 148 9.76 -5.73 4.01
CA ARG A 148 9.25 -4.68 3.13
C ARG A 148 8.83 -5.21 1.76
N ALA A 149 9.59 -6.15 1.19
CA ALA A 149 9.24 -6.79 -0.06
C ALA A 149 7.95 -7.63 0.08
N LEU A 150 7.79 -8.35 1.20
CA LEU A 150 6.57 -9.07 1.53
C LEU A 150 5.35 -8.14 1.59
N GLY A 151 5.48 -6.95 2.18
CA GLY A 151 4.43 -5.92 2.17
C GLY A 151 4.07 -5.37 0.78
N MET A 152 4.98 -5.48 -0.19
CA MET A 152 4.80 -4.98 -1.55
C MET A 152 4.25 -6.02 -2.53
N LEU A 153 4.19 -7.31 -2.17
CA LEU A 153 3.70 -8.34 -3.08
C LEU A 153 2.24 -8.05 -3.50
N PRO A 154 1.92 -8.13 -4.80
CA PRO A 154 0.59 -7.82 -5.29
C PRO A 154 -0.43 -8.87 -4.84
N ALA A 155 -1.65 -8.45 -4.53
CA ALA A 155 -2.73 -9.37 -4.13
C ALA A 155 -3.33 -10.14 -5.31
N LYS A 156 -3.16 -9.61 -6.53
CA LYS A 156 -3.66 -10.19 -7.77
C LYS A 156 -2.55 -10.23 -8.80
N ARG A 157 -2.62 -11.17 -9.73
CA ARG A 157 -1.72 -11.24 -10.88
C ARG A 157 -2.49 -11.65 -12.13
N LEU A 158 -1.90 -11.37 -13.30
CA LEU A 158 -2.35 -11.94 -14.55
C LEU A 158 -1.74 -13.33 -14.72
N LEU A 159 -2.54 -14.27 -15.21
CA LEU A 159 -2.03 -15.56 -15.67
C LEU A 159 -1.20 -15.36 -16.94
N THR A 160 -0.06 -16.05 -17.00
CA THR A 160 0.75 -16.11 -18.22
C THR A 160 0.05 -17.00 -19.24
N LYS A 161 0.22 -16.73 -20.55
CA LYS A 161 -0.39 -17.54 -21.62
C LYS A 161 -0.06 -19.04 -21.49
N GLU A 162 1.17 -19.35 -21.13
CA GLU A 162 1.62 -20.73 -20.89
C GLU A 162 0.88 -21.41 -19.74
N GLU A 163 0.61 -20.68 -18.65
CA GLU A 163 -0.18 -21.20 -17.53
C GLU A 163 -1.64 -21.41 -17.94
N GLN A 164 -2.21 -20.47 -18.71
CA GLN A 164 -3.57 -20.61 -19.24
C GLN A 164 -3.70 -21.86 -20.12
N ASP A 165 -2.76 -22.06 -21.04
CA ASP A 165 -2.74 -23.23 -21.93
C ASP A 165 -2.63 -24.54 -21.13
N ARG A 166 -1.82 -24.55 -20.06
CA ARG A 166 -1.70 -25.70 -19.14
C ARG A 166 -3.01 -26.02 -18.42
N TYR A 167 -3.73 -25.01 -17.94
CA TYR A 167 -5.00 -25.23 -17.24
C TYR A 167 -6.15 -25.61 -18.19
N LEU A 168 -6.10 -25.15 -19.43
CA LEU A 168 -7.13 -25.45 -20.44
C LEU A 168 -6.93 -26.83 -21.09
N ASN A 169 -5.68 -27.30 -21.19
CA ASN A 169 -5.34 -28.63 -21.70
C ASN A 169 -4.54 -29.41 -20.65
N PRO A 170 -5.17 -29.88 -19.56
CA PRO A 170 -4.51 -30.75 -18.59
C PRO A 170 -4.26 -32.11 -19.28
N SER A 171 -3.00 -32.37 -19.62
CA SER A 171 -2.53 -33.67 -20.10
C SER A 171 -2.70 -34.76 -19.06
#